data_AF-A0A2S3ZLJ7-F1
#
_entry.id   AF-A0A2S3ZLJ7-F1
#
_cell.length_a   1.000
_cell.length_b   1.000
_cell.length_c   1.000
_cell.angle_alpha   90.00
_cell.angle_beta   90.00
_cell.angle_gamma   90.00
#
_symmetry.space_group_name_H-M   'P 1'
#
loop_
_entity.id
_entity.type
_entity.pdbx_description
1 polymer ?
#
loop_
_entity_poly.entity_id
_entity_poly.type
_entity_poly.pdbx_seq_one_letter_code
_entity_poly.pdbx_strand_id
1 'polypeptide(L)'
;MGKLGGVALLIVLVFAFTGIVFVTGGGKNSCAVAATISPTTAADLEPVAGYFGDQLVNAAAIINAGAAAGVNVKGQTLGVMTAMGESGLRNIEYGDLAGPDSRGLFQQRDTWGTLAQRLNPTESAGFFFQRLVKVPNWETLTPTAAAHAVQINADADHYAPYYSKAESVVAALVGGDAACAASAVVGGNAQQLAADLVVKIDAGNITGIAPDHLREIRWTAAGEVHENCGINLAILQIITVAVNTFGSVGISDINRLCTDQYLGNPASSHWANGGGHAVDFFSLDRTPTTGADANAIKLLNILAPLMPEGSATGQVQCRADAGTSIDFAGLNQFNDGCNHVHLQVDPAYTGSLKAAPAQAPS
;
A
#
# COMPACT_ATOMS: atom_id res chain seq x y z
N MET A 1 22.03 -23.76 -71.58
CA MET A 1 22.91 -22.62 -71.22
C MET A 1 22.05 -21.36 -71.21
N GLY A 2 22.12 -20.55 -70.15
CA GLY A 2 21.65 -19.15 -70.18
C GLY A 2 20.27 -18.87 -69.57
N LYS A 3 20.29 -18.21 -68.41
CA LYS A 3 19.19 -17.69 -67.57
C LYS A 3 18.47 -16.47 -68.18
N LEU A 4 17.20 -16.25 -67.83
CA LEU A 4 16.49 -14.95 -67.62
C LEU A 4 15.04 -15.31 -67.30
N GLY A 5 14.32 -14.82 -66.29
CA GLY A 5 14.51 -13.84 -65.24
C GLY A 5 13.12 -13.70 -64.59
N GLY A 6 13.00 -13.97 -63.30
CA GLY A 6 11.73 -13.90 -62.58
C GLY A 6 11.98 -13.32 -61.19
N VAL A 7 11.72 -12.04 -61.05
CA VAL A 7 11.86 -11.29 -59.79
C VAL A 7 10.77 -11.76 -58.83
N ALA A 8 11.16 -12.47 -57.77
CA ALA A 8 10.28 -12.77 -56.66
C ALA A 8 10.31 -11.59 -55.68
N LEU A 9 9.24 -10.78 -55.69
CA LEU A 9 9.00 -9.74 -54.70
C LEU A 9 8.47 -10.41 -53.42
N LEU A 10 9.36 -10.60 -52.45
CA LEU A 10 9.02 -11.11 -51.12
C LEU A 10 8.58 -9.91 -50.26
N ILE A 11 7.27 -9.70 -50.15
CA ILE A 11 6.69 -8.71 -49.23
C ILE A 11 6.80 -9.30 -47.82
N VAL A 12 7.78 -8.82 -47.05
CA VAL A 12 7.87 -9.06 -45.61
C VAL A 12 6.92 -8.09 -44.91
N LEU A 13 5.76 -8.58 -44.49
CA LEU A 13 4.84 -7.88 -43.59
C LEU A 13 5.49 -7.78 -42.20
N VAL A 14 6.12 -6.64 -41.93
CA VAL A 14 6.49 -6.24 -40.57
C VAL A 14 5.26 -5.62 -39.92
N PHE A 15 4.63 -6.34 -38.98
CA PHE A 15 3.60 -5.77 -38.12
C PHE A 15 4.26 -4.79 -37.14
N ALA A 16 4.22 -3.50 -37.45
CA ALA A 16 4.46 -2.44 -36.47
C ALA A 16 3.18 -2.27 -35.63
N PHE A 17 3.18 -2.84 -34.43
CA PHE A 17 2.11 -2.61 -33.45
C PHE A 17 2.35 -1.25 -32.77
N THR A 18 2.00 -0.15 -33.44
CA THR A 18 1.80 1.15 -32.77
C THR A 18 0.36 1.23 -32.30
N GLY A 19 0.10 0.76 -31.09
CA GLY A 19 -1.14 1.03 -30.38
C GLY A 19 -1.12 2.44 -29.78
N ILE A 20 -1.47 3.45 -30.58
CA ILE A 20 -1.84 4.77 -30.06
C ILE A 20 -3.27 4.66 -29.55
N VAL A 21 -3.44 4.58 -28.24
CA VAL A 21 -4.76 4.72 -27.60
C VAL A 21 -5.03 6.21 -27.43
N PHE A 22 -5.96 6.74 -28.23
CA PHE A 22 -6.59 8.03 -27.96
C PHE A 22 -7.56 7.86 -26.80
N VAL A 23 -7.19 8.35 -25.61
CA VAL A 23 -8.15 8.61 -24.53
C VAL A 23 -8.59 10.07 -24.65
N THR A 24 -9.73 10.30 -25.26
CA THR A 24 -10.47 11.56 -25.16
C THR A 24 -11.73 11.32 -24.33
N GLY A 25 -11.82 11.94 -23.15
CA GLY A 25 -13.02 11.94 -22.31
C GLY A 25 -12.71 12.42 -20.89
N GLY A 26 -13.18 13.62 -20.54
CA GLY A 26 -12.80 14.34 -19.32
C GLY A 26 -13.44 13.81 -18.03
N GLY A 27 -12.64 13.88 -16.96
CA GLY A 27 -13.00 13.69 -15.56
C GLY A 27 -11.73 13.78 -14.72
N LYS A 28 -11.50 14.88 -14.02
CA LYS A 28 -10.22 15.23 -13.36
C LYS A 28 -9.85 14.40 -12.10
N ASN A 29 -10.41 13.20 -11.91
CA ASN A 29 -10.14 12.39 -10.72
C ASN A 29 -9.94 10.90 -11.09
N SER A 30 -8.85 10.57 -11.79
CA SER A 30 -8.48 9.16 -12.04
C SER A 30 -7.12 8.87 -11.43
N CYS A 31 -7.07 8.22 -10.27
CA CYS A 31 -5.86 7.46 -9.92
C CYS A 31 -6.01 6.07 -10.54
N ALA A 32 -5.12 5.76 -11.47
CA ALA A 32 -5.00 4.43 -12.01
C ALA A 32 -4.44 3.47 -10.94
N VAL A 33 -4.90 2.22 -11.00
CA VAL A 33 -4.41 1.06 -10.23
C VAL A 33 -2.88 0.96 -10.20
N ALA A 34 -2.33 0.72 -9.00
CA ALA A 34 -0.90 0.76 -8.64
C ALA A 34 -0.24 2.11 -8.99
N ALA A 35 -0.62 3.16 -8.25
CA ALA A 35 0.05 4.44 -8.36
C ALA A 35 1.56 4.24 -8.13
N THR A 36 2.34 4.59 -9.15
CA THR A 36 3.79 4.75 -9.02
C THR A 36 4.03 5.98 -8.17
N ILE A 37 4.81 5.86 -7.09
CA ILE A 37 5.11 6.98 -6.20
C ILE A 37 5.77 8.08 -7.03
N SER A 38 5.13 9.25 -7.09
CA SER A 38 5.66 10.38 -7.87
C SER A 38 6.96 10.92 -7.24
N PRO A 39 8.01 11.18 -8.04
CA PRO A 39 9.22 11.85 -7.56
C PRO A 39 8.94 13.19 -6.88
N THR A 40 7.98 13.97 -7.39
CA THR A 40 7.62 15.27 -6.79
C THR A 40 7.03 15.09 -5.40
N THR A 41 6.05 14.19 -5.28
CA THR A 41 5.41 13.88 -4.00
C THR A 41 6.41 13.36 -2.98
N ALA A 42 7.37 12.53 -3.41
CA ALA A 42 8.42 12.02 -2.54
C ALA A 42 9.39 13.13 -2.09
N ALA A 43 9.74 14.07 -2.97
CA ALA A 43 10.64 15.18 -2.65
C ALA A 43 10.03 16.15 -1.63
N ASP A 44 8.71 16.37 -1.71
CA ASP A 44 7.98 17.35 -0.90
C ASP A 44 7.57 16.82 0.49
N LEU A 45 7.86 15.56 0.80
CA LEU A 45 7.63 15.02 2.14
C LEU A 45 8.55 15.67 3.19
N GLU A 46 7.97 15.97 4.35
CA GLU A 46 8.74 16.30 5.55
C GLU A 46 9.76 15.19 5.87
N PRO A 47 10.91 15.52 6.49
CA PRO A 47 11.95 14.54 6.76
C PRO A 47 11.43 13.32 7.54
N VAL A 48 11.67 12.12 7.00
CA VAL A 48 11.25 10.85 7.59
C VAL A 48 12.48 10.09 8.07
N ALA A 49 12.57 9.83 9.37
CA ALA A 49 13.70 9.13 10.00
C ALA A 49 15.09 9.72 9.66
N GLY A 50 15.14 11.03 9.37
CA GLY A 50 16.35 11.75 8.97
C GLY A 50 16.65 11.77 7.47
N TYR A 51 15.77 11.25 6.62
CA TYR A 51 15.86 11.29 5.15
C TYR A 51 14.86 12.28 4.56
N PHE A 52 15.26 13.02 3.53
CA PHE A 52 14.46 14.10 2.94
C PHE A 52 14.83 14.36 1.46
N GLY A 53 13.98 15.07 0.73
CA GLY A 53 14.24 15.51 -0.65
C GLY A 53 14.66 14.36 -1.57
N ASP A 54 15.80 14.52 -2.27
CA ASP A 54 16.33 13.52 -3.21
C ASP A 54 16.51 12.11 -2.59
N GLN A 55 16.74 12.00 -1.28
CA GLN A 55 16.84 10.70 -0.62
C GLN A 55 15.49 9.97 -0.63
N LEU A 56 14.39 10.69 -0.42
CA LEU A 56 13.03 10.13 -0.50
C LEU A 56 12.62 9.88 -1.94
N VAL A 57 13.05 10.70 -2.91
CA VAL A 57 12.89 10.44 -4.35
C VAL A 57 13.56 9.12 -4.75
N ASN A 58 14.79 8.90 -4.29
CA ASN A 58 15.52 7.66 -4.54
C ASN A 58 14.84 6.46 -3.87
N ALA A 59 14.32 6.61 -2.64
CA ALA A 59 13.53 5.57 -1.98
C ALA A 59 12.24 5.24 -2.76
N ALA A 60 11.54 6.25 -3.28
CA ALA A 60 10.37 6.05 -4.14
C ALA A 60 10.73 5.25 -5.40
N ALA A 61 11.85 5.57 -6.06
CA ALA A 61 12.33 4.80 -7.21
C ALA A 61 12.61 3.33 -6.88
N ILE A 62 13.17 3.05 -5.69
CA ILE A 62 13.38 1.67 -5.21
C ILE A 62 12.05 0.96 -4.99
N ILE A 63 11.10 1.60 -4.30
CA ILE A 63 9.78 1.01 -4.01
C ILE A 63 9.04 0.70 -5.32
N ASN A 64 9.02 1.65 -6.26
CA ASN A 64 8.42 1.48 -7.58
C ASN A 64 9.06 0.35 -8.38
N ALA A 65 10.40 0.23 -8.36
CA ALA A 65 11.10 -0.88 -9.01
C ALA A 65 10.77 -2.23 -8.37
N GLY A 66 10.62 -2.30 -7.04
CA GLY A 66 10.20 -3.49 -6.33
C GLY A 66 8.77 -3.91 -6.67
N ALA A 67 7.86 -2.94 -6.74
CA ALA A 67 6.48 -3.17 -7.19
C ALA A 67 6.43 -3.69 -8.63
N ALA A 68 7.20 -3.08 -9.55
CA ALA A 68 7.30 -3.54 -10.94
C ALA A 68 7.91 -4.95 -11.07
N ALA A 69 8.76 -5.35 -10.12
CA ALA A 69 9.32 -6.69 -10.02
C ALA A 69 8.39 -7.70 -9.33
N GLY A 70 7.19 -7.30 -8.91
CA GLY A 70 6.23 -8.17 -8.19
C GLY A 70 6.64 -8.50 -6.77
N VAL A 71 7.57 -7.74 -6.18
CA VAL A 71 8.07 -7.91 -4.82
C VAL A 71 7.14 -7.20 -3.84
N ASN A 72 6.77 -7.90 -2.76
CA ASN A 72 5.90 -7.36 -1.69
C ASN A 72 6.56 -6.20 -0.91
N VAL A 73 5.78 -5.55 -0.05
CA VAL A 73 6.23 -4.40 0.77
C VAL A 73 7.45 -4.76 1.62
N LYS A 74 7.51 -5.97 2.18
CA LYS A 74 8.69 -6.43 2.93
C LYS A 74 9.94 -6.37 2.06
N GLY A 75 9.92 -6.92 0.85
CA GLY A 75 11.06 -6.87 -0.05
C GLY A 75 11.40 -5.45 -0.52
N GLN A 76 10.41 -4.60 -0.77
CA GLN A 76 10.63 -3.17 -1.05
C GLN A 76 11.38 -2.48 0.10
N THR A 77 10.99 -2.75 1.35
CA THR A 77 11.69 -2.29 2.55
C THR A 77 13.12 -2.80 2.64
N LEU A 78 13.41 -4.04 2.22
CA LEU A 78 14.78 -4.55 2.13
C LEU A 78 15.62 -3.76 1.13
N GLY A 79 15.05 -3.38 -0.02
CA GLY A 79 15.72 -2.54 -1.01
C GLY A 79 16.07 -1.16 -0.45
N VAL A 80 15.10 -0.51 0.21
CA VAL A 80 15.31 0.81 0.84
C VAL A 80 16.35 0.73 1.96
N MET A 81 16.26 -0.26 2.85
CA MET A 81 17.24 -0.52 3.91
C MET A 81 18.64 -0.73 3.35
N THR A 82 18.76 -1.50 2.27
CA THR A 82 20.05 -1.77 1.63
C THR A 82 20.67 -0.48 1.10
N ALA A 83 19.92 0.31 0.34
CA ALA A 83 20.41 1.59 -0.20
C ALA A 83 20.70 2.63 0.90
N MET A 84 20.00 2.58 2.04
CA MET A 84 20.36 3.37 3.22
C MET A 84 21.74 2.98 3.77
N GLY A 85 22.04 1.68 3.86
CA GLY A 85 23.34 1.18 4.34
C GLY A 85 24.49 1.36 3.34
N GLU A 86 24.21 1.35 2.04
CA GLU A 86 25.23 1.50 1.00
C GLU A 86 25.60 2.97 0.73
N SER A 87 24.61 3.86 0.66
CA SER A 87 24.85 5.24 0.24
C SER A 87 24.06 6.28 1.03
N GLY A 88 23.30 5.87 2.04
CA GLY A 88 22.34 6.75 2.71
C GLY A 88 21.25 7.23 1.75
N LEU A 89 20.80 6.41 0.79
CA LEU A 89 19.85 6.79 -0.27
C LEU A 89 20.33 7.90 -1.22
N ARG A 90 21.65 8.09 -1.35
CA ARG A 90 22.25 9.05 -2.30
C ARG A 90 22.78 8.33 -3.52
N ASN A 91 22.47 8.86 -4.70
CA ASN A 91 22.97 8.29 -5.95
C ASN A 91 24.38 8.82 -6.24
N ILE A 92 25.40 8.14 -5.70
CA ILE A 92 26.79 8.64 -5.72
C ILE A 92 27.63 8.05 -6.85
N GLU A 93 28.53 8.87 -7.41
CA GLU A 93 29.39 8.53 -8.56
C GLU A 93 30.77 7.97 -8.18
N TYR A 94 30.98 7.65 -6.90
CA TYR A 94 32.20 7.09 -6.37
C TYR A 94 31.89 5.92 -5.42
N GLY A 95 32.90 5.10 -5.17
CA GLY A 95 32.87 4.04 -4.16
C GLY A 95 33.93 4.26 -3.09
N ASP A 96 34.04 3.33 -2.16
CA ASP A 96 34.99 3.38 -1.05
C ASP A 96 36.35 2.73 -1.41
N LEU A 97 37.22 2.56 -0.41
CA LEU A 97 38.52 1.92 -0.61
C LEU A 97 38.42 0.43 -0.97
N ALA A 98 37.37 -0.26 -0.50
CA ALA A 98 37.18 -1.68 -0.78
C ALA A 98 36.61 -1.90 -2.19
N GLY A 99 35.77 -0.98 -2.68
CA GLY A 99 35.15 -0.99 -4.00
C GLY A 99 35.17 0.39 -4.67
N PRO A 100 36.33 0.88 -5.13
CA PRO A 100 36.43 2.22 -5.74
C PRO A 100 35.66 2.35 -7.06
N ASP A 101 35.28 1.23 -7.67
CA ASP A 101 34.49 1.11 -8.89
C ASP A 101 32.96 0.98 -8.65
N SER A 102 32.53 0.89 -7.38
CA SER A 102 31.12 0.84 -6.98
C SER A 102 30.40 2.16 -7.26
N ARG A 103 29.13 2.08 -7.70
CA ARG A 103 28.33 3.26 -8.10
C ARG A 103 26.89 3.16 -7.64
N GLY A 104 26.27 4.32 -7.48
CA GLY A 104 24.84 4.51 -7.29
C GLY A 104 24.32 4.10 -5.92
N LEU A 105 22.99 3.99 -5.84
CA LEU A 105 22.25 3.75 -4.59
C LEU A 105 22.66 2.49 -3.83
N PHE A 106 23.02 1.45 -4.57
CA PHE A 106 23.33 0.13 -4.02
C PHE A 106 24.83 -0.18 -4.06
N GLN A 107 25.68 0.80 -4.37
CA GLN A 107 27.14 0.65 -4.49
C GLN A 107 27.54 -0.57 -5.33
N GLN A 108 26.87 -0.74 -6.47
CA GLN A 108 27.06 -1.88 -7.36
C GLN A 108 28.30 -1.71 -8.22
N ARG A 109 29.05 -2.80 -8.42
CA ARG A 109 30.20 -2.87 -9.36
C ARG A 109 29.76 -3.19 -10.78
N ASP A 110 30.67 -3.08 -11.73
CA ASP A 110 30.43 -3.31 -13.18
C ASP A 110 29.77 -4.66 -13.51
N THR A 111 30.01 -5.71 -12.72
CA THR A 111 29.37 -7.03 -12.83
C THR A 111 27.85 -7.01 -12.69
N TRP A 112 27.26 -5.93 -12.18
CA TRP A 112 25.82 -5.75 -12.09
C TRP A 112 25.21 -5.15 -13.36
N GLY A 113 25.98 -4.37 -14.13
CA GLY A 113 25.50 -3.64 -15.29
C GLY A 113 26.41 -2.49 -15.70
N THR A 114 26.05 -1.81 -16.79
CA THR A 114 26.85 -0.67 -17.27
C THR A 114 26.81 0.50 -16.28
N LEU A 115 27.77 1.43 -16.39
CA LEU A 115 27.85 2.59 -15.50
C LEU A 115 26.55 3.40 -15.47
N ALA A 116 25.93 3.64 -16.63
CA ALA A 116 24.69 4.40 -16.74
C ALA A 116 23.53 3.72 -15.99
N GLN A 117 23.46 2.40 -16.04
CA GLN A 117 22.41 1.63 -15.35
C GLN A 117 22.61 1.61 -13.84
N ARG A 118 23.87 1.49 -13.40
CA ARG A 118 24.22 1.54 -11.96
C ARG A 118 23.98 2.92 -11.35
N LEU A 119 24.10 3.99 -12.15
CA LEU A 119 23.75 5.35 -11.76
C LEU A 119 22.26 5.70 -11.99
N ASN A 120 21.45 4.78 -12.50
CA ASN A 120 20.01 4.97 -12.59
C ASN A 120 19.34 4.34 -11.35
N PRO A 121 18.65 5.13 -10.49
CA PRO A 121 17.96 4.63 -9.30
C PRO A 121 17.02 3.45 -9.55
N THR A 122 16.26 3.47 -10.64
CA THR A 122 15.28 2.43 -10.96
C THR A 122 15.96 1.16 -11.47
N GLU A 123 16.95 1.29 -12.35
CA GLU A 123 17.66 0.12 -12.88
C GLU A 123 18.55 -0.56 -11.84
N SER A 124 19.28 0.23 -11.05
CA SER A 124 20.11 -0.29 -9.94
C SER A 124 19.27 -1.04 -8.89
N ALA A 125 18.09 -0.50 -8.53
CA ALA A 125 17.10 -1.20 -7.70
C ALA A 125 16.58 -2.47 -8.37
N GLY A 126 16.29 -2.42 -9.67
CA GLY A 126 15.89 -3.57 -10.46
C GLY A 126 16.89 -4.72 -10.38
N PHE A 127 18.19 -4.45 -10.46
CA PHE A 127 19.20 -5.50 -10.30
C PHE A 127 19.20 -6.11 -8.89
N PHE A 128 19.03 -5.30 -7.84
CA PHE A 128 18.91 -5.79 -6.47
C PHE A 128 17.74 -6.76 -6.35
N PHE A 129 16.54 -6.38 -6.82
CA PHE A 129 15.35 -7.25 -6.72
C PHE A 129 15.48 -8.51 -7.55
N GLN A 130 16.07 -8.44 -8.75
CA GLN A 130 16.34 -9.63 -9.58
C GLN A 130 17.23 -10.66 -8.89
N ARG A 131 18.11 -10.23 -8.00
CA ARG A 131 18.93 -11.13 -7.17
C ARG A 131 18.19 -11.56 -5.90
N LEU A 132 17.48 -10.64 -5.23
CA LEU A 132 16.70 -10.93 -4.03
C LEU A 132 15.72 -12.08 -4.26
N VAL A 133 14.95 -12.06 -5.35
CA VAL A 133 13.96 -13.11 -5.65
C VAL A 133 14.60 -14.49 -5.93
N LYS A 134 15.90 -14.54 -6.16
CA LYS A 134 16.66 -15.80 -6.34
C LYS A 134 17.27 -16.30 -5.03
N VAL A 135 17.26 -15.51 -3.96
CA VAL A 135 17.71 -15.94 -2.64
C VAL A 135 16.65 -16.89 -2.05
N PRO A 136 17.00 -18.15 -1.74
CA PRO A 136 16.04 -19.11 -1.19
C PRO A 136 15.43 -18.60 0.12
N ASN A 137 14.11 -18.66 0.23
CA ASN A 137 13.35 -18.29 1.43
C ASN A 137 13.65 -16.88 1.97
N TRP A 138 14.05 -15.94 1.11
CA TRP A 138 14.42 -14.58 1.53
C TRP A 138 13.34 -13.88 2.37
N GLU A 139 12.07 -14.20 2.12
CA GLU A 139 10.91 -13.69 2.86
C GLU A 139 10.89 -14.10 4.33
N THR A 140 11.60 -15.16 4.70
CA THR A 140 11.69 -15.68 6.09
C THR A 140 12.99 -15.31 6.78
N LEU A 141 13.99 -14.84 6.04
CA LEU A 141 15.25 -14.38 6.60
C LEU A 141 15.05 -13.11 7.43
N THR A 142 15.99 -12.87 8.35
CA THR A 142 16.11 -11.54 8.95
C THR A 142 16.42 -10.52 7.85
N PRO A 143 15.98 -9.26 7.99
CA PRO A 143 16.19 -8.25 6.96
C PRO A 143 17.66 -8.11 6.55
N THR A 144 18.56 -8.02 7.52
CA THR A 144 20.01 -7.92 7.25
C THR A 144 20.55 -9.14 6.53
N ALA A 145 20.11 -10.36 6.89
CA ALA A 145 20.56 -11.58 6.22
C ALA A 145 20.09 -11.65 4.76
N ALA A 146 18.86 -11.21 4.47
CA ALA A 146 18.37 -11.15 3.10
C ALA A 146 19.16 -10.14 2.24
N ALA A 147 19.42 -8.93 2.75
CA ALA A 147 20.20 -7.91 2.06
C ALA A 147 21.66 -8.35 1.87
N HIS A 148 22.27 -8.92 2.91
CA HIS A 148 23.62 -9.48 2.86
C HIS A 148 23.74 -10.63 1.84
N ALA A 149 22.74 -11.50 1.73
CA ALA A 149 22.73 -12.57 0.72
C ALA A 149 22.73 -12.03 -0.72
N VAL A 150 22.24 -10.81 -0.95
CA VAL A 150 22.21 -10.15 -2.26
C VAL A 150 23.50 -9.39 -2.55
N GLN A 151 23.98 -8.61 -1.57
CA GLN A 151 25.12 -7.71 -1.74
C GLN A 151 26.48 -8.35 -1.45
N ILE A 152 26.50 -9.36 -0.57
CA ILE A 152 27.69 -10.13 -0.20
C ILE A 152 28.81 -9.20 0.30
N ASN A 153 28.50 -8.37 1.29
CA ASN A 153 29.48 -7.53 1.97
C ASN A 153 30.25 -8.31 3.06
N ALA A 154 31.18 -7.68 3.76
CA ALA A 154 32.01 -8.37 4.77
C ALA A 154 31.31 -8.56 6.14
N ASP A 155 30.25 -7.81 6.42
CA ASP A 155 29.55 -7.79 7.71
C ASP A 155 28.07 -8.15 7.53
N ALA A 156 27.68 -9.33 8.03
CA ALA A 156 26.33 -9.85 7.91
C ALA A 156 25.28 -8.98 8.62
N ASP A 157 25.67 -8.16 9.60
CA ASP A 157 24.78 -7.29 10.37
C ASP A 157 24.82 -5.82 9.90
N HIS A 158 25.60 -5.51 8.85
CA HIS A 158 25.78 -4.15 8.33
C HIS A 158 24.47 -3.39 8.12
N TYR A 159 23.43 -4.08 7.66
CA TYR A 159 22.15 -3.44 7.34
C TYR A 159 21.17 -3.36 8.52
N ALA A 160 21.40 -4.12 9.60
CA ALA A 160 20.49 -4.21 10.73
C ALA A 160 20.08 -2.84 11.32
N PRO A 161 20.98 -1.84 11.47
CA PRO A 161 20.63 -0.53 12.03
C PRO A 161 19.65 0.29 11.18
N TYR A 162 19.48 -0.05 9.90
CA TYR A 162 18.70 0.75 8.95
C TYR A 162 17.25 0.27 8.79
N TYR A 163 16.92 -0.94 9.25
CA TYR A 163 15.64 -1.57 8.94
C TYR A 163 14.43 -0.76 9.45
N SER A 164 14.44 -0.33 10.71
CA SER A 164 13.33 0.47 11.28
C SER A 164 13.16 1.83 10.60
N LYS A 165 14.25 2.45 10.13
CA LYS A 165 14.19 3.70 9.35
C LYS A 165 13.62 3.45 7.96
N ALA A 166 13.98 2.33 7.32
CA ALA A 166 13.42 1.93 6.04
C ALA A 166 11.93 1.65 6.14
N GLU A 167 11.46 0.99 7.21
CA GLU A 167 10.03 0.80 7.48
C GLU A 167 9.30 2.15 7.58
N SER A 168 9.88 3.12 8.28
CA SER A 168 9.32 4.48 8.39
C SER A 168 9.22 5.18 7.04
N VAL A 169 10.29 5.13 6.23
CA VAL A 169 10.34 5.76 4.90
C VAL A 169 9.36 5.09 3.91
N VAL A 170 9.32 3.76 3.87
CA VAL A 170 8.37 3.02 3.03
C VAL A 170 6.93 3.30 3.46
N ALA A 171 6.65 3.32 4.77
CA ALA A 171 5.33 3.65 5.27
C ALA A 171 4.88 5.06 4.89
N ALA A 172 5.77 6.05 4.93
CA ALA A 172 5.46 7.42 4.55
C ALA A 172 5.21 7.56 3.03
N LEU A 173 6.06 6.93 2.21
CA LEU A 173 5.96 7.00 0.75
C LEU A 173 4.77 6.22 0.20
N VAL A 174 4.53 5.00 0.70
CA VAL A 174 3.36 4.18 0.33
C VAL A 174 2.08 4.74 0.96
N GLY A 175 2.17 5.37 2.14
CA GLY A 175 1.04 6.06 2.80
C GLY A 175 0.59 7.32 2.05
N GLY A 176 1.52 8.04 1.40
CA GLY A 176 1.20 9.13 0.48
C GLY A 176 0.40 8.66 -0.74
N ASP A 177 0.74 7.50 -1.28
CA ASP A 177 -0.03 6.86 -2.36
C ASP A 177 -1.32 6.19 -1.88
N ALA A 178 -1.42 5.76 -0.62
CA ALA A 178 -2.67 5.28 -0.03
C ALA A 178 -3.69 6.42 0.11
N ALA A 179 -3.26 7.66 0.40
CA ALA A 179 -4.13 8.85 0.39
C ALA A 179 -4.56 9.24 -1.05
N CYS A 180 -3.69 9.06 -2.05
CA CYS A 180 -4.05 9.22 -3.46
C CYS A 180 -4.99 8.10 -3.95
N ALA A 181 -4.73 6.83 -3.60
CA ALA A 181 -5.60 5.70 -3.90
C ALA A 181 -6.95 5.83 -3.19
N ALA A 182 -6.97 6.33 -1.95
CA ALA A 182 -8.20 6.66 -1.24
C ALA A 182 -8.97 7.78 -1.96
N SER A 183 -8.29 8.78 -2.51
CA SER A 183 -8.93 9.84 -3.33
C SER A 183 -9.55 9.31 -4.64
N ALA A 184 -9.06 8.21 -5.20
CA ALA A 184 -9.67 7.52 -6.34
C ALA A 184 -10.93 6.74 -5.94
N VAL A 185 -10.90 6.17 -4.73
CA VAL A 185 -11.98 5.39 -4.12
C VAL A 185 -13.17 6.28 -3.72
N VAL A 186 -12.93 7.56 -3.41
CA VAL A 186 -13.94 8.58 -3.06
C VAL A 186 -15.02 8.77 -4.15
N GLY A 187 -14.73 8.46 -5.42
CA GLY A 187 -15.68 8.57 -6.54
C GLY A 187 -16.43 7.28 -6.95
N GLY A 188 -16.14 6.13 -6.32
CA GLY A 188 -16.74 4.85 -6.69
C GLY A 188 -18.19 4.71 -6.23
N ASN A 189 -19.04 4.04 -7.02
CA ASN A 189 -20.35 3.61 -6.54
C ASN A 189 -20.21 2.35 -5.65
N ALA A 190 -21.10 2.18 -4.67
CA ALA A 190 -20.99 1.12 -3.65
C ALA A 190 -20.94 -0.29 -4.26
N GLN A 191 -21.73 -0.55 -5.30
CA GLN A 191 -21.77 -1.85 -5.98
C GLN A 191 -20.42 -2.20 -6.65
N GLN A 192 -19.79 -1.23 -7.32
CA GLN A 192 -18.51 -1.43 -7.97
C GLN A 192 -17.39 -1.67 -6.95
N LEU A 193 -17.35 -0.86 -5.87
CA LEU A 193 -16.38 -1.08 -4.79
C LEU A 193 -16.56 -2.46 -4.15
N ALA A 194 -17.81 -2.86 -3.88
CA ALA A 194 -18.09 -4.18 -3.37
C ALA A 194 -17.65 -5.29 -4.34
N ALA A 195 -17.85 -5.13 -5.65
CA ALA A 195 -17.38 -6.09 -6.66
C ALA A 195 -15.85 -6.22 -6.66
N ASP A 196 -15.12 -5.13 -6.55
CA ASP A 196 -13.65 -5.14 -6.44
C ASP A 196 -13.19 -5.81 -5.14
N LEU A 197 -13.89 -5.58 -4.03
CA LEU A 197 -13.64 -6.25 -2.76
C LEU A 197 -13.94 -7.75 -2.83
N VAL A 198 -14.96 -8.19 -3.56
CA VAL A 198 -15.25 -9.61 -3.78
C VAL A 198 -14.08 -10.32 -4.45
N VAL A 199 -13.40 -9.69 -5.42
CA VAL A 199 -12.18 -10.25 -6.02
C VAL A 199 -11.09 -10.46 -4.97
N LYS A 200 -10.93 -9.54 -4.01
CA LYS A 200 -9.97 -9.65 -2.90
C LYS A 200 -10.38 -10.72 -1.88
N ILE A 201 -11.68 -10.89 -1.63
CA ILE A 201 -12.21 -11.97 -0.79
C ILE A 201 -11.92 -13.32 -1.45
N ASP A 202 -12.22 -13.49 -2.74
CA ASP A 202 -12.01 -14.74 -3.47
C ASP A 202 -10.52 -15.11 -3.58
N ALA A 203 -9.63 -14.12 -3.61
CA ALA A 203 -8.18 -14.31 -3.57
C ALA A 203 -7.62 -14.58 -2.16
N GLY A 204 -8.44 -14.53 -1.11
CA GLY A 204 -8.02 -14.73 0.28
C GLY A 204 -7.25 -13.54 0.88
N ASN A 205 -7.30 -12.36 0.24
CA ASN A 205 -6.74 -11.13 0.79
C ASN A 205 -7.67 -10.53 1.85
N ILE A 206 -8.98 -10.77 1.76
CA ILE A 206 -9.94 -10.38 2.80
C ILE A 206 -10.51 -11.67 3.40
N THR A 207 -10.32 -11.81 4.71
CA THR A 207 -10.81 -12.97 5.47
C THR A 207 -11.85 -12.54 6.50
N GLY A 208 -12.78 -13.44 6.81
CA GLY A 208 -13.84 -13.20 7.79
C GLY A 208 -13.79 -14.26 8.88
N ILE A 209 -14.38 -13.95 10.03
CA ILE A 209 -14.70 -14.93 11.07
C ILE A 209 -16.21 -15.10 11.18
N ALA A 210 -16.69 -16.07 11.95
CA ALA A 210 -18.12 -16.28 12.14
C ALA A 210 -18.67 -15.27 13.17
N PRO A 211 -19.86 -14.68 12.92
CA PRO A 211 -20.74 -14.81 11.75
C PRO A 211 -20.19 -14.15 10.46
N ASP A 212 -20.56 -14.69 9.30
CA ASP A 212 -20.00 -14.25 8.01
C ASP A 212 -20.54 -12.89 7.55
N HIS A 213 -19.77 -11.82 7.80
CA HIS A 213 -20.00 -10.46 7.31
C HIS A 213 -19.51 -10.24 5.87
N LEU A 214 -18.67 -11.12 5.30
CA LEU A 214 -18.19 -10.96 3.93
C LEU A 214 -19.30 -11.21 2.91
N ARG A 215 -20.33 -11.97 3.29
CA ARG A 215 -21.54 -12.14 2.51
C ARG A 215 -22.30 -10.84 2.26
N GLU A 216 -22.27 -9.89 3.19
CA GLU A 216 -22.89 -8.57 3.01
C GLU A 216 -22.24 -7.79 1.86
N ILE A 217 -20.90 -7.87 1.73
CA ILE A 217 -20.15 -7.31 0.60
C ILE A 217 -20.56 -8.01 -0.70
N ARG A 218 -20.72 -9.34 -0.69
CA ARG A 218 -21.17 -10.09 -1.88
C ARG A 218 -22.57 -9.69 -2.33
N TRP A 219 -23.52 -9.51 -1.41
CA TRP A 219 -24.86 -9.02 -1.75
C TRP A 219 -24.82 -7.61 -2.34
N THR A 220 -24.01 -6.73 -1.74
CA THR A 220 -23.82 -5.37 -2.28
C THR A 220 -23.24 -5.40 -3.69
N ALA A 221 -22.26 -6.26 -3.96
CA ALA A 221 -21.67 -6.45 -5.28
C ALA A 221 -22.68 -6.96 -6.32
N ALA A 222 -23.53 -7.90 -5.90
CA ALA A 222 -24.61 -8.44 -6.72
C ALA A 222 -25.77 -7.43 -6.95
N GLY A 223 -25.78 -6.30 -6.24
CA GLY A 223 -26.90 -5.35 -6.26
C GLY A 223 -28.15 -5.89 -5.57
N GLU A 224 -27.99 -6.88 -4.68
CA GLU A 224 -29.08 -7.47 -3.92
C GLU A 224 -29.39 -6.63 -2.69
N VAL A 225 -30.69 -6.42 -2.42
CA VAL A 225 -31.16 -5.71 -1.23
C VAL A 225 -31.68 -6.74 -0.24
N HIS A 226 -31.01 -6.82 0.90
CA HIS A 226 -31.42 -7.64 2.04
C HIS A 226 -31.75 -6.72 3.22
N GLU A 227 -32.82 -7.04 3.93
CA GLU A 227 -33.29 -6.22 5.06
C GLU A 227 -32.18 -6.07 6.10
N ASN A 228 -31.88 -4.82 6.49
CA ASN A 228 -30.84 -4.47 7.46
C ASN A 228 -29.43 -5.00 7.14
N CYS A 229 -29.12 -5.25 5.87
CA CYS A 229 -27.82 -5.77 5.42
C CYS A 229 -27.09 -4.82 4.47
N GLY A 230 -27.49 -3.55 4.46
CA GLY A 230 -26.78 -2.52 3.72
C GLY A 230 -25.42 -2.22 4.35
N ILE A 231 -24.44 -1.88 3.52
CA ILE A 231 -23.14 -1.36 3.95
C ILE A 231 -23.02 0.08 3.47
N ASN A 232 -22.64 0.97 4.37
CA ASN A 232 -22.37 2.36 4.04
C ASN A 232 -21.23 2.48 3.00
N LEU A 233 -21.38 3.38 2.02
CA LEU A 233 -20.35 3.61 1.01
C LEU A 233 -18.98 3.90 1.65
N ALA A 234 -18.92 4.76 2.66
CA ALA A 234 -17.68 5.09 3.35
C ALA A 234 -17.02 3.85 4.00
N ILE A 235 -17.82 2.89 4.48
CA ILE A 235 -17.29 1.63 5.06
C ILE A 235 -16.66 0.75 3.97
N LEU A 236 -17.28 0.62 2.79
CA LEU A 236 -16.67 -0.06 1.65
C LEU A 236 -15.35 0.61 1.23
N GLN A 237 -15.31 1.95 1.26
CA GLN A 237 -14.11 2.72 0.96
C GLN A 237 -13.01 2.50 2.01
N ILE A 238 -13.35 2.46 3.30
CA ILE A 238 -12.43 2.13 4.40
C ILE A 238 -11.83 0.73 4.21
N ILE A 239 -12.66 -0.28 3.92
CA ILE A 239 -12.19 -1.65 3.65
C ILE A 239 -11.24 -1.66 2.44
N THR A 240 -11.59 -0.92 1.38
CA THR A 240 -10.76 -0.80 0.18
C THR A 240 -9.39 -0.18 0.49
N VAL A 241 -9.36 0.90 1.27
CA VAL A 241 -8.11 1.53 1.72
C VAL A 241 -7.28 0.55 2.55
N ALA A 242 -7.90 -0.16 3.50
CA ALA A 242 -7.20 -1.11 4.35
C ALA A 242 -6.57 -2.27 3.54
N VAL A 243 -7.33 -2.95 2.69
CA VAL A 243 -6.80 -4.08 1.90
C VAL A 243 -5.73 -3.64 0.90
N ASN A 244 -5.85 -2.45 0.31
CA ASN A 244 -4.83 -1.91 -0.59
C ASN A 244 -3.55 -1.50 0.16
N THR A 245 -3.68 -1.05 1.42
CA THR A 245 -2.55 -0.64 2.25
C THR A 245 -1.74 -1.83 2.76
N PHE A 246 -2.42 -2.91 3.17
CA PHE A 246 -1.79 -4.03 3.86
C PHE A 246 -1.67 -5.30 3.02
N GLY A 247 -2.28 -5.35 1.83
CA GLY A 247 -2.34 -6.53 0.98
C GLY A 247 -3.22 -7.66 1.54
N SER A 248 -3.43 -7.77 2.85
CA SER A 248 -4.43 -8.64 3.47
C SER A 248 -5.05 -8.01 4.72
N VAL A 249 -6.34 -8.24 4.94
CA VAL A 249 -7.07 -7.83 6.14
C VAL A 249 -8.02 -8.93 6.61
N GLY A 250 -8.28 -8.98 7.91
CA GLY A 250 -9.32 -9.81 8.50
C GLY A 250 -10.42 -8.94 9.09
N ILE A 251 -11.68 -9.21 8.74
CA ILE A 251 -12.86 -8.47 9.17
C ILE A 251 -13.67 -9.34 10.13
N SER A 252 -13.96 -8.83 11.33
CA SER A 252 -14.83 -9.52 12.29
C SER A 252 -16.26 -9.06 12.24
N ASP A 253 -16.52 -7.78 11.96
CA ASP A 253 -17.87 -7.22 12.01
C ASP A 253 -18.04 -6.10 10.97
N ILE A 254 -19.21 -6.05 10.33
CA ILE A 254 -19.67 -4.92 9.50
C ILE A 254 -21.08 -4.51 9.93
N ASN A 255 -22.08 -5.33 9.65
CA ASN A 255 -23.46 -5.08 10.07
C ASN A 255 -23.93 -6.16 11.05
N ARG A 256 -23.90 -5.83 12.35
CA ARG A 256 -24.36 -6.72 13.42
C ARG A 256 -25.88 -6.88 13.41
N LEU A 257 -26.64 -5.92 12.85
CA LEU A 257 -28.09 -6.07 12.70
C LEU A 257 -28.44 -7.09 11.61
N CYS A 258 -27.70 -7.12 10.50
CA CYS A 258 -27.85 -8.11 9.43
C CYS A 258 -27.65 -9.56 9.89
N THR A 259 -26.81 -9.75 10.90
CA THR A 259 -26.33 -11.05 11.39
C THR A 259 -26.88 -11.41 12.77
N ASP A 260 -27.88 -10.66 13.26
CA ASP A 260 -28.55 -10.87 14.56
C ASP A 260 -27.61 -10.83 15.79
N GLN A 261 -26.56 -10.03 15.75
CA GLN A 261 -25.56 -9.90 16.83
C GLN A 261 -25.82 -8.69 17.75
N TYR A 262 -26.98 -8.64 18.41
CA TYR A 262 -27.27 -7.54 19.32
C TYR A 262 -26.42 -7.60 20.59
N LEU A 263 -25.60 -6.57 20.82
CA LEU A 263 -24.72 -6.46 22.00
C LEU A 263 -25.26 -5.49 23.07
N GLY A 264 -26.54 -5.15 23.05
CA GLY A 264 -27.16 -4.31 24.09
C GLY A 264 -26.99 -2.80 23.90
N ASN A 265 -26.40 -2.35 22.79
CA ASN A 265 -26.23 -0.94 22.47
C ASN A 265 -26.88 -0.59 21.12
N PRO A 266 -28.11 -0.03 21.10
CA PRO A 266 -28.81 0.30 19.88
C PRO A 266 -28.20 1.50 19.13
N ALA A 267 -27.32 2.26 19.77
CA ALA A 267 -26.60 3.38 19.16
C ALA A 267 -25.27 2.97 18.50
N SER A 268 -24.88 1.70 18.60
CA SER A 268 -23.67 1.20 17.92
C SER A 268 -23.79 1.38 16.41
N SER A 269 -22.75 1.87 15.74
CA SER A 269 -22.73 2.00 14.28
C SER A 269 -22.84 0.67 13.52
N HIS A 270 -22.61 -0.47 14.19
CA HIS A 270 -22.91 -1.79 13.62
C HIS A 270 -24.42 -2.14 13.64
N TRP A 271 -25.25 -1.39 14.35
CA TRP A 271 -26.66 -1.70 14.62
C TRP A 271 -27.63 -0.56 14.29
N ALA A 272 -27.27 0.67 14.64
CA ALA A 272 -28.10 1.86 14.47
C ALA A 272 -28.47 2.07 12.99
N ASN A 273 -29.69 2.54 12.73
CA ASN A 273 -30.18 2.89 11.40
C ASN A 273 -29.95 1.79 10.33
N GLY A 274 -30.26 0.53 10.66
CA GLY A 274 -30.07 -0.58 9.74
C GLY A 274 -28.67 -1.21 9.77
N GLY A 275 -27.75 -0.68 10.59
CA GLY A 275 -26.37 -1.13 10.71
C GLY A 275 -25.50 -0.80 9.48
N GLY A 276 -24.29 -1.37 9.45
CA GLY A 276 -23.37 -1.22 8.31
C GLY A 276 -22.62 0.11 8.26
N HIS A 277 -22.56 0.84 9.37
CA HIS A 277 -21.85 2.13 9.51
C HIS A 277 -20.51 2.00 10.25
N ALA A 278 -20.03 0.78 10.46
CA ALA A 278 -18.76 0.47 11.10
C ALA A 278 -18.11 -0.78 10.49
N VAL A 279 -16.81 -0.94 10.73
CA VAL A 279 -16.05 -2.14 10.42
C VAL A 279 -15.01 -2.41 11.51
N ASP A 280 -14.92 -3.68 11.91
CA ASP A 280 -13.93 -4.18 12.84
C ASP A 280 -12.91 -5.03 12.10
N PHE A 281 -11.65 -4.60 12.09
CA PHE A 281 -10.56 -5.41 11.55
C PHE A 281 -9.85 -6.17 12.68
N PHE A 282 -9.92 -7.51 12.66
CA PHE A 282 -9.19 -8.34 13.63
C PHE A 282 -7.74 -8.62 13.21
N SER A 283 -7.38 -8.39 11.94
CA SER A 283 -6.00 -8.49 11.46
C SER A 283 -5.69 -7.56 10.30
N LEU A 284 -4.43 -7.13 10.23
CA LEU A 284 -3.86 -6.31 9.17
C LEU A 284 -2.53 -6.94 8.73
N ASP A 285 -2.33 -7.14 7.43
CA ASP A 285 -1.19 -7.89 6.85
C ASP A 285 -1.04 -9.28 7.51
N ARG A 286 -2.17 -9.99 7.62
CA ARG A 286 -2.28 -11.32 8.27
C ARG A 286 -1.83 -11.37 9.73
N THR A 287 -1.58 -10.22 10.34
CA THR A 287 -1.15 -10.11 11.74
C THR A 287 -2.33 -9.66 12.59
N PRO A 288 -2.68 -10.38 13.68
CA PRO A 288 -3.72 -9.94 14.59
C PRO A 288 -3.46 -8.53 15.12
N THR A 289 -4.50 -7.71 15.22
CA THR A 289 -4.38 -6.32 15.68
C THR A 289 -5.09 -6.11 17.01
N THR A 290 -4.54 -5.20 17.82
CA THR A 290 -5.14 -4.78 19.10
C THR A 290 -5.78 -3.40 19.00
N GLY A 291 -5.72 -2.76 17.83
CA GLY A 291 -6.04 -1.34 17.65
C GLY A 291 -4.97 -0.37 18.19
N ALA A 292 -3.85 -0.91 18.69
CA ALA A 292 -2.71 -0.15 19.22
C ALA A 292 -1.37 -0.50 18.57
N ASP A 293 -1.30 -1.58 17.80
CA ASP A 293 -0.09 -1.96 17.06
C ASP A 293 0.21 -1.04 15.87
N ALA A 294 1.43 -1.14 15.34
CA ALA A 294 1.92 -0.27 14.29
C ALA A 294 1.05 -0.27 13.01
N ASN A 295 0.45 -1.42 12.66
CA ASN A 295 -0.42 -1.51 11.49
C ASN A 295 -1.75 -0.78 11.74
N ALA A 296 -2.35 -0.91 12.92
CA ALA A 296 -3.53 -0.14 13.30
C ALA A 296 -3.24 1.37 13.26
N ILE A 297 -2.14 1.82 13.88
CA ILE A 297 -1.75 3.24 13.87
C ILE A 297 -1.53 3.74 12.43
N LYS A 298 -0.91 2.94 11.56
CA LYS A 298 -0.74 3.27 10.14
C LYS A 298 -2.08 3.45 9.44
N LEU A 299 -3.02 2.53 9.62
CA LEU A 299 -4.36 2.62 9.03
C LEU A 299 -5.10 3.88 9.49
N LEU A 300 -5.06 4.17 10.79
CA LEU A 300 -5.73 5.33 11.38
C LEU A 300 -5.15 6.66 10.88
N ASN A 301 -3.82 6.76 10.73
CA ASN A 301 -3.20 7.95 10.14
C ASN A 301 -3.59 8.18 8.69
N ILE A 302 -3.75 7.11 7.90
CA ILE A 302 -4.19 7.20 6.50
C ILE A 302 -5.65 7.65 6.43
N LEU A 303 -6.52 7.09 7.28
CA LEU A 303 -7.96 7.30 7.21
C LEU A 303 -8.41 8.60 7.88
N ALA A 304 -7.84 8.98 9.03
CA ALA A 304 -8.28 10.13 9.82
C ALA A 304 -8.57 11.41 8.99
N PRO A 305 -7.70 11.88 8.08
CA PRO A 305 -7.98 13.07 7.27
C PRO A 305 -9.12 12.89 6.26
N LEU A 306 -9.46 11.64 5.92
CA LEU A 306 -10.49 11.26 4.96
C LEU A 306 -11.85 11.03 5.63
N MET A 307 -11.88 10.76 6.92
CA MET A 307 -13.11 10.41 7.63
C MET A 307 -14.07 11.61 7.69
N PRO A 308 -15.37 11.42 7.38
CA PRO A 308 -16.38 12.48 7.49
C PRO A 308 -16.55 12.94 8.95
N GLU A 309 -17.09 14.14 9.15
CA GLU A 309 -17.40 14.62 10.51
C GLU A 309 -18.33 13.65 11.25
N GLY A 310 -18.16 13.51 12.56
CA GLY A 310 -18.91 12.54 13.38
C GLY A 310 -18.34 11.12 13.35
N SER A 311 -17.35 10.84 12.50
CA SER A 311 -16.66 9.54 12.50
C SER A 311 -15.90 9.28 13.79
N ALA A 312 -15.65 8.01 14.08
CA ALA A 312 -14.91 7.60 15.27
C ALA A 312 -14.06 6.33 15.06
N THR A 313 -13.10 6.11 15.95
CA THR A 313 -12.35 4.86 16.10
C THR A 313 -12.30 4.41 17.54
N GLY A 314 -12.30 3.09 17.76
CA GLY A 314 -12.19 2.49 19.08
C GLY A 314 -10.75 2.39 19.60
N GLN A 315 -10.57 1.59 20.65
CA GLN A 315 -9.28 1.17 21.21
C GLN A 315 -8.37 2.29 21.75
N VAL A 316 -8.93 3.45 22.10
CA VAL A 316 -8.13 4.57 22.65
C VAL A 316 -7.40 4.20 23.93
N GLN A 317 -8.02 3.41 24.80
CA GLN A 317 -7.41 2.90 26.02
C GLN A 317 -6.33 1.85 25.72
N CYS A 318 -6.50 1.02 24.69
CA CYS A 318 -5.49 0.04 24.29
C CYS A 318 -4.21 0.75 23.82
N ARG A 319 -4.36 1.86 23.09
CA ARG A 319 -3.25 2.72 22.67
C ARG A 319 -2.56 3.34 23.89
N ALA A 320 -3.34 3.91 24.81
CA ALA A 320 -2.81 4.51 26.04
C ALA A 320 -2.04 3.50 26.91
N ASP A 321 -2.58 2.29 27.08
CA ASP A 321 -1.95 1.20 27.85
C ASP A 321 -0.66 0.71 27.17
N ALA A 322 -0.58 0.77 25.84
CA ALA A 322 0.63 0.52 25.06
C ALA A 322 1.62 1.71 25.06
N GLY A 323 1.37 2.76 25.84
CA GLY A 323 2.23 3.94 25.94
C GLY A 323 2.13 4.90 24.74
N THR A 324 1.09 4.77 23.92
CA THR A 324 0.87 5.56 22.70
C THR A 324 -0.37 6.45 22.88
N SER A 325 -0.19 7.77 22.80
CA SER A 325 -1.30 8.72 22.77
C SER A 325 -1.22 9.52 21.48
N ILE A 326 -2.20 9.32 20.60
CA ILE A 326 -2.27 9.98 19.29
C ILE A 326 -3.63 10.65 19.18
N ASP A 327 -3.61 11.93 18.84
CA ASP A 327 -4.81 12.67 18.45
C ASP A 327 -4.98 12.59 16.92
N PHE A 328 -6.01 11.89 16.49
CA PHE A 328 -6.36 11.79 15.08
C PHE A 328 -7.31 12.93 14.75
N ALA A 329 -6.76 14.05 14.26
CA ALA A 329 -7.53 15.26 13.98
C ALA A 329 -8.80 14.97 13.17
N GLY A 330 -9.96 15.31 13.74
CA GLY A 330 -11.27 15.12 13.10
C GLY A 330 -11.88 13.71 13.25
N LEU A 331 -11.23 12.80 13.98
CA LEU A 331 -11.72 11.45 14.27
C LEU A 331 -11.93 11.27 15.78
N ASN A 332 -13.17 11.06 16.20
CA ASN A 332 -13.49 10.82 17.62
C ASN A 332 -12.89 9.50 18.09
N GLN A 333 -12.56 9.39 19.37
CA GLN A 333 -11.94 8.19 19.93
C GLN A 333 -12.72 7.70 21.15
N PHE A 334 -12.91 6.38 21.29
CA PHE A 334 -13.63 5.78 22.41
C PHE A 334 -13.04 4.43 22.84
N ASN A 335 -13.48 3.94 24.01
CA ASN A 335 -13.00 2.68 24.55
C ASN A 335 -13.66 1.49 23.88
N ASP A 336 -12.86 0.51 23.47
CA ASP A 336 -13.36 -0.72 22.83
C ASP A 336 -12.36 -1.89 22.96
N GLY A 337 -12.79 -3.14 22.74
CA GLY A 337 -11.98 -4.34 22.97
C GLY A 337 -10.63 -4.32 22.24
N CYS A 338 -9.54 -4.68 22.94
CA CYS A 338 -8.17 -4.66 22.40
C CYS A 338 -7.83 -5.90 21.55
N ASN A 339 -8.76 -6.33 20.69
CA ASN A 339 -8.64 -7.51 19.82
C ASN A 339 -8.96 -7.21 18.34
N HIS A 340 -9.22 -5.95 18.02
CA HIS A 340 -9.49 -5.45 16.67
C HIS A 340 -9.17 -3.95 16.60
N VAL A 341 -9.25 -3.35 15.42
CA VAL A 341 -9.38 -1.89 15.24
C VAL A 341 -10.77 -1.56 14.71
N HIS A 342 -11.53 -0.79 15.48
CA HIS A 342 -12.87 -0.32 15.14
C HIS A 342 -12.80 0.99 14.37
N LEU A 343 -13.49 1.08 13.25
CA LEU A 343 -13.67 2.31 12.46
C LEU A 343 -15.14 2.51 12.12
N GLN A 344 -15.67 3.69 12.37
CA GLN A 344 -17.08 4.02 12.08
C GLN A 344 -17.27 5.41 11.50
N VAL A 345 -18.36 5.55 10.76
CA VAL A 345 -18.96 6.85 10.39
C VAL A 345 -20.23 7.09 11.21
N ASP A 346 -20.71 8.34 11.21
CA ASP A 346 -22.01 8.68 11.79
C ASP A 346 -23.12 7.86 11.09
N PRO A 347 -24.00 7.15 11.82
CA PRO A 347 -25.11 6.38 11.23
C PRO A 347 -26.12 7.18 10.39
N ALA A 348 -26.10 8.52 10.44
CA ALA A 348 -26.88 9.40 9.56
C ALA A 348 -26.12 9.79 8.29
N TYR A 349 -24.80 9.54 8.23
CA TYR A 349 -23.96 9.88 7.09
C TYR A 349 -24.15 8.86 5.95
N THR A 350 -24.39 9.34 4.73
CA THR A 350 -24.59 8.48 3.54
C THR A 350 -23.63 8.79 2.39
N GLY A 351 -22.67 9.69 2.63
CA GLY A 351 -21.69 10.12 1.63
C GLY A 351 -20.47 9.22 1.53
N SER A 352 -19.49 9.68 0.74
CA SER A 352 -18.17 9.07 0.61
C SER A 352 -17.21 9.59 1.68
N LEU A 353 -16.03 8.98 1.81
CA LEU A 353 -14.89 9.64 2.45
C LEU A 353 -14.63 11.01 1.81
N LYS A 354 -14.04 11.92 2.58
CA LYS A 354 -13.54 13.21 2.08
C LYS A 354 -12.44 12.94 1.05
N ALA A 355 -12.37 13.78 0.03
CA ALA A 355 -11.17 13.84 -0.80
C ALA A 355 -9.97 14.11 0.10
N ALA A 356 -8.82 13.49 -0.18
CA ALA A 356 -7.60 13.88 0.50
C ALA A 356 -7.43 15.40 0.34
N PRO A 357 -7.04 16.12 1.40
CA PRO A 357 -6.78 17.55 1.28
C PRO A 357 -5.81 17.75 0.11
N ALA A 358 -6.17 18.65 -0.80
CA ALA A 358 -5.22 19.09 -1.82
C ALA A 358 -3.97 19.55 -1.06
N GLN A 359 -2.81 18.99 -1.40
CA GLN A 359 -1.55 19.53 -0.91
C GLN A 359 -1.60 21.03 -1.19
N ALA A 360 -1.56 21.84 -0.13
CA ALA A 360 -1.55 23.28 -0.29
C ALA A 360 -0.33 23.61 -1.17
N PRO A 361 -0.48 24.49 -2.18
CA PRO A 361 0.67 24.92 -2.95
C PRO A 361 1.65 25.60 -1.99
N SER A 362 2.76 24.93 -1.72
CA SER A 362 3.95 25.49 -1.08
C SER A 362 4.74 26.28 -2.11
#